data_AF-A0A0D6PZR5-F1
#
_entry.id   AF-A0A0D6PZR5-F1
#
_cell.length_a   1.000
_cell.length_b   1.000
_cell.length_c   1.000
_cell.angle_alpha   90.00
_cell.angle_beta   90.00
_cell.angle_gamma   90.00
#
_symmetry.space_group_name_H-M   'P 1'
#
loop_
_entity.id
_entity.type
_entity.pdbx_description
1 polymer ?
#
loop_
_entity_poly.entity_id
_entity_poly.type
_entity_poly.pdbx_seq_one_letter_code
_entity_poly.pdbx_strand_id
1 'polypeptide(L)'
;MSRVPVEKVHMRERIRHVMDTAVETSRLVGAVVMVAVDGEVVVAEAAGQADREGGIPMQADALFRLASLTKPVVTAVALAMVEEGLLDLHAPVTRYLPHFRPVLPDGGACEITLHQLLTHTSGLTYGFAFPRDDNPYTRAGVSDGIAEPGLSLADNLARLASTRLIFAPGEGWAYSLGLDVMGGVIEKASGLSLPAAVRRHVGAPLGWRDSGFMLTPLQSPAACYADARPVPIRMGAEYAMPRLLPGGGVGEIRFAPDRIRNPGSYPSGGAGMVGTAAEFLAFLEAVRIGGEGMLSPASAMQFGAERHWRH
;
A
#
# COMPACT_ATOMS: atom_id res chain seq x y z
N MET A 1 29.80 -24.28 19.23
CA MET A 1 28.53 -25.04 19.25
C MET A 1 27.39 -24.08 18.98
N SER A 2 26.66 -24.30 17.90
CA SER A 2 25.65 -23.37 17.36
C SER A 2 24.44 -23.23 18.30
N ARG A 3 24.24 -22.04 18.88
CA ARG A 3 23.05 -21.67 19.68
C ARG A 3 21.81 -21.37 18.82
N VAL A 4 21.98 -21.29 17.50
CA VAL A 4 20.99 -20.84 16.52
C VAL A 4 19.70 -21.70 16.47
N PRO A 5 19.75 -23.06 16.57
CA PRO A 5 18.53 -23.87 16.46
C PRO A 5 17.57 -23.67 17.64
N VAL A 6 18.10 -23.51 18.85
CA VAL A 6 17.30 -23.30 20.07
C VAL A 6 16.67 -21.91 20.08
N GLU A 7 17.41 -20.89 19.61
CA GLU A 7 16.89 -19.52 19.49
C GLU A 7 15.73 -19.40 18.50
N LYS A 8 15.80 -20.11 17.35
CA LYS A 8 14.73 -20.17 16.35
C LYS A 8 13.45 -20.81 16.89
N VAL A 9 13.57 -21.95 17.60
CA VAL A 9 12.43 -22.64 18.24
C VAL A 9 11.76 -21.72 19.27
N HIS A 10 12.55 -21.08 20.13
CA HIS A 10 12.05 -20.14 21.12
C HIS A 10 11.37 -18.91 20.50
N MET A 11 11.85 -18.43 19.34
CA MET A 11 11.19 -17.33 18.61
C MET A 11 9.80 -17.73 18.11
N ARG A 12 9.69 -18.91 17.48
CA ARG A 12 8.43 -19.46 16.99
C ARG A 12 7.40 -19.61 18.12
N GLU A 13 7.80 -20.19 19.24
CA GLU A 13 6.91 -20.39 20.40
C GLU A 13 6.41 -19.05 20.98
N ARG A 14 7.29 -18.04 21.10
CA ARG A 14 6.88 -16.71 21.57
C ARG A 14 5.91 -16.03 20.61
N ILE A 15 6.15 -16.10 19.30
CA ILE A 15 5.25 -15.52 18.31
C ILE A 15 3.89 -16.23 18.34
N ARG A 16 3.90 -17.58 18.40
CA ARG A 16 2.68 -18.37 18.52
C ARG A 16 1.86 -17.97 19.75
N HIS A 17 2.51 -17.87 20.91
CA HIS A 17 1.85 -17.47 22.15
C HIS A 17 1.20 -16.08 22.04
N VAL A 18 1.87 -15.10 21.42
CA VAL A 18 1.30 -13.75 21.21
C VAL A 18 0.10 -13.79 20.26
N MET A 19 0.18 -14.56 19.17
CA MET A 19 -0.91 -14.72 18.21
C MET A 19 -2.13 -15.36 18.87
N ASP A 20 -1.94 -16.48 19.58
CA ASP A 20 -3.01 -17.20 20.27
C ASP A 20 -3.66 -16.30 21.34
N THR A 21 -2.87 -15.62 22.15
CA THR A 21 -3.38 -14.65 23.14
C THR A 21 -4.21 -13.55 22.48
N ALA A 22 -3.79 -13.03 21.32
CA ALA A 22 -4.54 -11.98 20.61
C ALA A 22 -5.88 -12.48 20.06
N VAL A 23 -5.93 -13.73 19.59
CA VAL A 23 -7.16 -14.40 19.14
C VAL A 23 -8.09 -14.69 20.31
N GLU A 24 -7.57 -15.31 21.38
CA GLU A 24 -8.33 -15.68 22.58
C GLU A 24 -8.93 -14.45 23.28
N THR A 25 -8.18 -13.35 23.34
CA THR A 25 -8.63 -12.09 23.94
C THR A 25 -9.43 -11.21 22.96
N SER A 26 -9.83 -11.74 21.79
CA SER A 26 -10.64 -11.04 20.78
C SER A 26 -10.07 -9.69 20.34
N ARG A 27 -8.74 -9.56 20.34
CA ARG A 27 -8.03 -8.41 19.74
C ARG A 27 -7.71 -8.63 18.27
N LEU A 28 -7.80 -9.87 17.79
CA LEU A 28 -7.52 -10.28 16.43
C LEU A 28 -8.47 -11.41 16.03
N VAL A 29 -8.97 -11.41 14.79
CA VAL A 29 -9.80 -12.53 14.29
C VAL A 29 -8.93 -13.65 13.71
N GLY A 30 -7.90 -13.29 12.93
CA GLY A 30 -6.88 -14.20 12.45
C GLY A 30 -5.72 -13.45 11.83
N ALA A 31 -4.57 -14.11 11.73
CA ALA A 31 -3.37 -13.55 11.10
C ALA A 31 -2.47 -14.65 10.53
N VAL A 32 -1.61 -14.23 9.61
CA VAL A 32 -0.42 -14.98 9.16
C VAL A 32 0.80 -14.15 9.53
N VAL A 33 1.79 -14.79 10.17
CA VAL A 33 3.08 -14.17 10.51
C VAL A 33 4.20 -15.01 9.90
N MET A 34 5.07 -14.36 9.14
CA MET A 34 6.29 -14.97 8.62
C MET A 34 7.52 -14.15 9.04
N VAL A 35 8.61 -14.83 9.37
CA VAL A 35 9.89 -14.20 9.74
C VAL A 35 11.00 -14.91 8.98
N ALA A 36 11.81 -14.14 8.26
CA ALA A 36 13.07 -14.59 7.69
C ALA A 36 14.25 -14.00 8.47
N VAL A 37 15.30 -14.80 8.66
CA VAL A 37 16.60 -14.37 9.18
C VAL A 37 17.64 -14.83 8.20
N ASP A 38 18.39 -13.89 7.62
CA ASP A 38 19.42 -14.16 6.62
C ASP A 38 18.94 -15.01 5.43
N GLY A 39 17.71 -14.76 4.96
CA GLY A 39 17.10 -15.50 3.84
C GLY A 39 16.41 -16.81 4.24
N GLU A 40 16.58 -17.28 5.47
CA GLU A 40 15.91 -18.49 5.95
C GLU A 40 14.61 -18.15 6.67
N VAL A 41 13.49 -18.71 6.21
CA VAL A 41 12.20 -18.59 6.90
C VAL A 41 12.26 -19.42 8.20
N VAL A 42 12.23 -18.73 9.34
CA VAL A 42 12.30 -19.34 10.67
C VAL A 42 10.94 -19.43 11.36
N VAL A 43 9.97 -18.63 10.92
CA VAL A 43 8.58 -18.67 11.39
C VAL A 43 7.66 -18.53 10.19
N ALA A 44 6.63 -19.38 10.14
CA ALA A 44 5.51 -19.32 9.21
C ALA A 44 4.28 -19.88 9.92
N GLU A 45 3.50 -19.00 10.54
CA GLU A 45 2.40 -19.36 11.43
C GLU A 45 1.10 -18.70 10.98
N ALA A 46 0.01 -19.45 11.06
CA ALA A 46 -1.35 -18.97 10.90
C ALA A 46 -2.14 -19.21 12.20
N ALA A 47 -2.94 -18.24 12.61
CA ALA A 47 -3.79 -18.34 13.80
C ALA A 47 -5.16 -17.72 13.56
N GLY A 48 -6.17 -18.23 14.28
CA GLY A 48 -7.54 -17.74 14.21
C GLY A 48 -8.26 -18.13 12.93
N GLN A 49 -9.12 -17.24 12.45
CA GLN A 49 -10.04 -17.49 11.34
C GLN A 49 -9.85 -16.46 10.22
N ALA A 50 -9.88 -16.93 8.97
CA ALA A 50 -9.95 -16.08 7.79
C ALA A 50 -11.37 -15.49 7.61
N ASP A 51 -12.39 -16.23 8.04
CA ASP A 51 -13.77 -15.78 8.12
C ASP A 51 -14.42 -16.43 9.35
N ARG A 52 -14.68 -15.63 10.39
CA ARG A 52 -15.26 -16.10 11.65
C ARG A 52 -16.72 -16.53 11.49
N GLU A 53 -17.52 -15.80 10.73
CA GLU A 53 -18.94 -16.12 10.55
C GLU A 53 -19.12 -17.33 9.64
N GLY A 54 -18.19 -17.55 8.70
CA GLY A 54 -18.12 -18.75 7.86
C GLY A 54 -17.41 -19.95 8.50
N GLY A 55 -16.82 -19.79 9.68
CA GLY A 55 -16.04 -20.85 10.34
C GLY A 55 -14.78 -21.27 9.57
N ILE A 56 -14.21 -20.37 8.76
CA ILE A 56 -13.07 -20.66 7.88
C ILE A 56 -11.77 -20.42 8.66
N PRO A 57 -10.95 -21.46 8.93
CA PRO A 57 -9.68 -21.30 9.62
C PRO A 57 -8.69 -20.49 8.78
N MET A 58 -7.83 -19.72 9.44
CA MET A 58 -6.74 -19.02 8.76
C MET A 58 -5.71 -20.02 8.24
N GLN A 59 -5.24 -19.81 7.00
CA GLN A 59 -4.20 -20.62 6.36
C GLN A 59 -2.96 -19.77 6.08
N ALA A 60 -1.78 -20.39 6.01
CA ALA A 60 -0.52 -19.69 5.78
C ALA A 60 -0.44 -19.02 4.40
N ASP A 61 -1.19 -19.53 3.42
CA ASP A 61 -1.32 -19.02 2.06
C ASP A 61 -2.55 -18.10 1.87
N ALA A 62 -3.21 -17.69 2.96
CA ALA A 62 -4.36 -16.82 2.89
C ALA A 62 -4.03 -15.49 2.19
N LEU A 63 -4.99 -15.03 1.39
CA LEU A 63 -4.91 -13.76 0.68
C LEU A 63 -5.40 -12.61 1.55
N PHE A 64 -4.68 -11.50 1.51
CA PHE A 64 -5.01 -10.28 2.23
C PHE A 64 -5.06 -9.10 1.28
N ARG A 65 -6.01 -8.19 1.50
CA ARG A 65 -5.98 -6.86 0.90
C ARG A 65 -4.79 -6.13 1.53
N LEU A 66 -3.83 -5.74 0.72
CA LEU A 66 -2.52 -5.25 1.17
C LEU A 66 -2.56 -3.81 1.65
N ALA A 67 -3.59 -3.04 1.24
CA ALA A 67 -3.65 -1.60 1.51
C ALA A 67 -2.29 -0.95 1.20
N SER A 68 -1.76 -0.14 2.11
CA SER A 68 -0.50 0.59 1.92
C SER A 68 0.75 -0.27 1.74
N LEU A 69 0.70 -1.59 1.95
CA LEU A 69 1.79 -2.48 1.52
C LEU A 69 1.94 -2.53 -0.01
N THR A 70 0.96 -2.00 -0.76
CA THR A 70 1.06 -1.76 -2.21
C THR A 70 2.16 -0.76 -2.57
N LYS A 71 2.38 0.27 -1.73
CA LYS A 71 3.28 1.40 -2.02
C LYS A 71 4.72 0.97 -2.34
N PRO A 72 5.41 0.16 -1.51
CA PRO A 72 6.77 -0.25 -1.82
C PRO A 72 6.87 -1.05 -3.12
N VAL A 73 5.84 -1.82 -3.48
CA VAL A 73 5.80 -2.56 -4.76
C VAL A 73 5.73 -1.59 -5.95
N VAL A 74 4.86 -0.59 -5.88
CA VAL A 74 4.74 0.44 -6.93
C VAL A 74 6.00 1.31 -7.01
N THR A 75 6.65 1.61 -5.87
CA THR A 75 7.97 2.25 -5.85
C THR A 75 9.01 1.41 -6.58
N ALA A 76 9.04 0.09 -6.37
CA ALA A 76 9.98 -0.78 -7.08
C ALA A 76 9.76 -0.74 -8.60
N VAL A 77 8.50 -0.76 -9.05
CA VAL A 77 8.16 -0.59 -10.48
C VAL A 77 8.67 0.75 -11.01
N ALA A 78 8.42 1.84 -10.28
CA ALA A 78 8.90 3.16 -10.69
C ALA A 78 10.43 3.21 -10.82
N LEU A 79 11.17 2.63 -9.86
CA LEU A 79 12.63 2.57 -9.91
C LEU A 79 13.14 1.68 -11.04
N ALA A 80 12.51 0.53 -11.31
CA ALA A 80 12.85 -0.32 -12.45
C ALA A 80 12.68 0.45 -13.78
N MET A 81 11.60 1.23 -13.89
CA MET A 81 11.37 2.08 -15.07
C MET A 81 12.34 3.27 -15.17
N VAL A 82 12.94 3.71 -14.06
CA VAL A 82 14.07 4.67 -14.07
C VAL A 82 15.32 4.00 -14.64
N GLU A 83 15.61 2.76 -14.25
CA GLU A 83 16.74 1.99 -14.81
C GLU A 83 16.58 1.75 -16.32
N GLU A 84 15.34 1.55 -16.78
CA GLU A 84 15.00 1.43 -18.20
C GLU A 84 15.03 2.79 -18.95
N GLY A 85 15.24 3.91 -18.27
CA GLY A 85 15.24 5.25 -18.86
C GLY A 85 13.85 5.77 -19.27
N LEU A 86 12.77 5.11 -18.84
CA LEU A 86 11.39 5.53 -19.11
C LEU A 86 10.91 6.62 -18.15
N LEU A 87 11.40 6.59 -16.90
CA LEU A 87 11.10 7.59 -15.87
C LEU A 87 12.35 8.37 -15.47
N ASP A 88 12.15 9.65 -15.15
CA ASP A 88 13.15 10.51 -14.53
C ASP A 88 12.58 11.02 -13.20
N LEU A 89 13.23 10.68 -12.08
CA LEU A 89 12.77 11.06 -10.75
C LEU A 89 12.72 12.58 -10.54
N HIS A 90 13.53 13.34 -11.26
CA HIS A 90 13.60 14.79 -11.17
C HIS A 90 12.70 15.49 -12.18
N ALA A 91 12.11 14.76 -13.14
CA ALA A 91 11.16 15.33 -14.07
C ALA A 91 9.85 15.72 -13.37
N PRO A 92 9.21 16.82 -13.82
CA PRO A 92 7.90 17.18 -13.32
C PRO A 92 6.86 16.14 -13.73
N VAL A 93 5.91 15.86 -12.86
CA VAL A 93 4.79 14.92 -13.10
C VAL A 93 4.00 15.29 -14.35
N THR A 94 3.93 16.58 -14.68
CA THR A 94 3.25 17.13 -15.86
C THR A 94 3.87 16.69 -17.19
N ARG A 95 5.12 16.20 -17.19
CA ARG A 95 5.72 15.52 -18.35
C ARG A 95 4.94 14.27 -18.74
N TYR A 96 4.38 13.56 -17.76
CA TYR A 96 3.68 12.28 -17.94
C TYR A 96 2.15 12.45 -17.83
N LEU A 97 1.70 13.38 -16.98
CA LEU A 97 0.31 13.70 -16.71
C LEU A 97 0.07 15.21 -16.90
N PRO A 98 -0.05 15.72 -18.15
CA PRO A 98 -0.06 17.16 -18.45
C PRO A 98 -1.15 17.97 -17.75
N HIS A 99 -2.25 17.33 -17.37
CA HIS A 99 -3.40 17.95 -16.71
C HIS A 99 -3.36 17.82 -15.18
N PHE A 100 -2.41 17.09 -14.60
CA PHE A 100 -2.26 16.98 -13.15
C PHE A 100 -1.50 18.20 -12.61
N ARG A 101 -2.24 19.28 -12.36
CA ARG A 101 -1.71 20.60 -11.97
C ARG A 101 -2.43 21.15 -10.74
N PRO A 102 -2.30 20.52 -9.55
CA PRO A 102 -2.75 21.14 -8.31
C PRO A 102 -2.00 22.46 -8.07
N VAL A 103 -2.61 23.34 -7.29
CA VAL A 103 -2.04 24.66 -6.95
C VAL A 103 -1.59 24.69 -5.49
N LEU A 104 -0.70 25.62 -5.18
CA LEU A 104 -0.25 25.93 -3.81
C LEU A 104 -1.41 26.43 -2.93
N PRO A 105 -1.25 26.47 -1.59
CA PRO A 105 -2.25 27.03 -0.68
C PRO A 105 -2.71 28.44 -1.07
N ASP A 106 -1.82 29.28 -1.57
CA ASP A 106 -2.10 30.66 -2.02
C ASP A 106 -2.71 30.73 -3.45
N GLY A 107 -2.78 29.60 -4.15
CA GLY A 107 -3.27 29.50 -5.52
C GLY A 107 -2.19 29.61 -6.60
N GLY A 108 -0.91 29.74 -6.20
CA GLY A 108 0.22 29.75 -7.12
C GLY A 108 0.41 28.42 -7.85
N ALA A 109 0.97 28.49 -9.05
CA ALA A 109 1.39 27.30 -9.80
C ALA A 109 2.58 26.63 -9.10
N CYS A 110 2.69 25.31 -9.23
CA CYS A 110 3.82 24.54 -8.73
C CYS A 110 4.18 23.40 -9.70
N GLU A 111 5.38 22.85 -9.53
CA GLU A 111 5.79 21.63 -10.19
C GLU A 111 6.11 20.57 -9.13
N ILE A 112 5.49 19.40 -9.28
CA ILE A 112 5.75 18.23 -8.44
C ILE A 112 6.63 17.29 -9.24
N THR A 113 7.79 16.90 -8.70
CA THR A 113 8.66 15.87 -9.28
C THR A 113 8.18 14.46 -8.93
N LEU A 114 8.56 13.46 -9.73
CA LEU A 114 8.25 12.07 -9.39
C LEU A 114 8.89 11.63 -8.07
N HIS A 115 10.09 12.14 -7.76
CA HIS A 115 10.75 11.95 -6.47
C HIS A 115 9.84 12.38 -5.30
N GLN A 116 9.27 13.58 -5.38
CA GLN A 116 8.37 14.12 -4.34
C GLN A 116 7.07 13.32 -4.19
N LEU A 117 6.59 12.67 -5.25
CA LEU A 117 5.47 11.73 -5.15
C LEU A 117 5.85 10.48 -4.36
N LEU A 118 7.01 9.88 -4.67
CA LEU A 118 7.51 8.66 -4.01
C LEU A 118 7.88 8.90 -2.54
N THR A 119 8.37 10.10 -2.20
CA THR A 119 8.81 10.45 -0.84
C THR A 119 7.76 11.10 0.02
N HIS A 120 6.52 11.28 -0.47
CA HIS A 120 5.45 11.98 0.24
C HIS A 120 5.80 13.44 0.62
N THR A 121 6.54 14.13 -0.25
CA THR A 121 6.95 15.54 -0.08
C THR A 121 6.40 16.46 -1.16
N SER A 122 5.40 16.01 -1.91
CA SER A 122 4.74 16.77 -2.98
C SER A 122 3.75 17.83 -2.50
N GLY A 123 3.39 17.85 -1.23
CA GLY A 123 2.30 18.67 -0.70
C GLY A 123 0.90 18.07 -0.91
N LEU A 124 0.80 16.90 -1.55
CA LEU A 124 -0.44 16.10 -1.55
C LEU A 124 -0.67 15.48 -0.17
N THR A 125 -1.91 15.07 0.11
CA THR A 125 -2.26 14.33 1.32
C THR A 125 -3.33 13.27 1.00
N TYR A 126 -4.05 12.78 2.01
CA TYR A 126 -5.20 11.89 1.89
C TYR A 126 -6.48 12.57 2.38
N GLY A 127 -7.65 12.11 1.92
CA GLY A 127 -8.94 12.58 2.40
C GLY A 127 -9.08 12.41 3.91
N PHE A 128 -8.68 11.25 4.44
CA PHE A 128 -8.68 10.99 5.89
C PHE A 128 -7.73 11.86 6.73
N ALA A 129 -6.91 12.72 6.12
CA ALA A 129 -6.02 13.64 6.85
C ALA A 129 -6.73 14.95 7.25
N PHE A 130 -7.88 15.26 6.66
CA PHE A 130 -8.66 16.46 6.98
C PHE A 130 -9.78 16.15 7.98
N PRO A 131 -10.18 17.14 8.82
CA PRO A 131 -11.42 17.08 9.57
C PRO A 131 -12.62 16.86 8.65
N ARG A 132 -13.62 16.10 9.10
CA ARG A 132 -14.83 15.81 8.29
C ARG A 132 -15.57 17.06 7.81
N ASP A 133 -15.70 18.07 8.66
CA ASP A 133 -16.56 19.24 8.42
C ASP A 133 -15.97 20.24 7.42
N ASP A 134 -14.65 20.19 7.17
CA ASP A 134 -13.98 21.00 6.14
C ASP A 134 -12.93 20.17 5.40
N ASN A 135 -13.42 19.16 4.68
CA ASN A 135 -12.58 18.26 3.91
C ASN A 135 -12.61 18.62 2.41
N PRO A 136 -11.58 19.30 1.88
CA PRO A 136 -11.53 19.66 0.46
C PRO A 136 -11.50 18.43 -0.46
N TYR A 137 -10.93 17.31 -0.01
CA TYR A 137 -10.82 16.08 -0.81
C TYR A 137 -12.18 15.40 -0.91
N THR A 138 -12.92 15.29 0.21
CA THR A 138 -14.30 14.79 0.20
C THR A 138 -15.22 15.66 -0.68
N ARG A 139 -15.11 16.98 -0.57
CA ARG A 139 -15.91 17.92 -1.39
C ARG A 139 -15.61 17.78 -2.88
N ALA A 140 -14.37 17.49 -3.25
CA ALA A 140 -13.97 17.20 -4.62
C ALA A 140 -14.26 15.76 -5.06
N GLY A 141 -14.72 14.88 -4.16
CA GLY A 141 -14.98 13.47 -4.43
C GLY A 141 -13.72 12.64 -4.64
N VAL A 142 -12.58 13.05 -4.09
CA VAL A 142 -11.33 12.29 -4.15
C VAL A 142 -11.47 10.99 -3.34
N SER A 143 -11.05 9.88 -3.95
CA SER A 143 -10.99 8.56 -3.31
C SER A 143 -9.58 8.27 -2.80
N ASP A 144 -9.50 7.70 -1.59
CA ASP A 144 -8.26 7.25 -0.96
C ASP A 144 -7.78 5.86 -1.45
N GLY A 145 -8.50 5.26 -2.42
CA GLY A 145 -8.07 4.04 -3.13
C GLY A 145 -8.55 2.71 -2.51
N ILE A 146 -9.25 2.77 -1.38
CA ILE A 146 -9.78 1.60 -0.63
C ILE A 146 -11.31 1.56 -0.52
N ALA A 147 -11.98 2.61 -1.00
CA ALA A 147 -13.43 2.69 -1.13
C ALA A 147 -13.81 3.06 -2.58
N GLU A 148 -15.06 3.49 -2.79
CA GLU A 148 -15.60 3.95 -4.08
C GLU A 148 -15.40 2.95 -5.24
N PRO A 149 -16.00 1.75 -5.17
CA PRO A 149 -15.86 0.75 -6.22
C PRO A 149 -16.33 1.29 -7.57
N GLY A 150 -15.59 0.99 -8.63
CA GLY A 150 -15.94 1.40 -10.00
C GLY A 150 -15.43 2.79 -10.43
N LEU A 151 -14.75 3.54 -9.55
CA LEU A 151 -14.12 4.81 -9.93
C LEU A 151 -12.92 4.56 -10.86
N SER A 152 -12.74 5.39 -11.89
CA SER A 152 -11.57 5.35 -12.78
C SER A 152 -10.38 6.15 -12.19
N LEU A 153 -9.14 5.78 -12.56
CA LEU A 153 -7.95 6.51 -12.13
C LEU A 153 -7.96 7.94 -12.67
N ALA A 154 -8.34 8.10 -13.95
CA ALA A 154 -8.41 9.40 -14.60
C ALA A 154 -9.35 10.37 -13.87
N ASP A 155 -10.54 9.90 -13.48
CA ASP A 155 -11.47 10.71 -12.70
C ASP A 155 -10.89 11.08 -11.32
N ASN A 156 -10.28 10.11 -10.63
CA ASN A 156 -9.70 10.40 -9.31
C ASN A 156 -8.54 11.39 -9.39
N LEU A 157 -7.67 11.27 -10.40
CA LEU A 157 -6.56 12.20 -10.63
C LEU A 157 -7.06 13.60 -11.01
N ALA A 158 -8.12 13.70 -11.81
CA ALA A 158 -8.74 14.99 -12.14
C ALA A 158 -9.34 15.66 -10.90
N ARG A 159 -10.01 14.89 -10.03
CA ARG A 159 -10.54 15.39 -8.74
C ARG A 159 -9.40 15.85 -7.84
N LEU A 160 -8.36 15.04 -7.69
CA LEU A 160 -7.19 15.36 -6.88
C LEU A 160 -6.48 16.63 -7.37
N ALA A 161 -6.30 16.76 -8.69
CA ALA A 161 -5.69 17.94 -9.31
C ALA A 161 -6.51 19.23 -9.13
N SER A 162 -7.81 19.13 -8.83
CA SER A 162 -8.65 20.30 -8.52
C SER A 162 -8.54 20.79 -7.07
N THR A 163 -7.79 20.06 -6.23
CA THR A 163 -7.51 20.44 -4.85
C THR A 163 -6.24 21.28 -4.72
N ARG A 164 -6.03 21.89 -3.55
CA ARG A 164 -4.79 22.62 -3.22
C ARG A 164 -3.83 21.69 -2.48
N LEU A 165 -2.53 21.90 -2.71
CA LEU A 165 -1.48 21.33 -1.87
C LEU A 165 -1.54 21.94 -0.48
N ILE A 166 -1.05 21.20 0.52
CA ILE A 166 -0.99 21.68 1.92
C ILE A 166 0.33 22.38 2.26
N PHE A 167 1.35 22.24 1.43
CA PHE A 167 2.63 22.96 1.47
C PHE A 167 3.29 22.91 0.08
N ALA A 168 4.32 23.73 -0.17
CA ALA A 168 5.00 23.70 -1.47
C ALA A 168 5.87 22.44 -1.63
N PRO A 169 5.94 21.84 -2.83
CA PRO A 169 6.69 20.60 -3.04
C PRO A 169 8.14 20.70 -2.54
N GLY A 170 8.54 19.79 -1.66
CA GLY A 170 9.87 19.72 -1.05
C GLY A 170 10.00 20.42 0.32
N GLU A 171 9.05 21.26 0.72
CA GLU A 171 9.13 22.03 1.98
C GLU A 171 8.57 21.30 3.22
N GLY A 172 7.99 20.11 3.03
CA GLY A 172 7.40 19.33 4.11
C GLY A 172 7.18 17.88 3.76
N TRP A 173 6.63 17.13 4.71
CA TRP A 173 6.26 15.72 4.55
C TRP A 173 4.82 15.49 4.98
N ALA A 174 4.03 14.82 4.13
CA ALA A 174 2.69 14.37 4.48
C ALA A 174 2.32 13.12 3.70
N TYR A 175 1.83 12.12 4.44
CA TYR A 175 1.36 10.87 3.86
C TYR A 175 0.22 11.13 2.86
N SER A 176 0.33 10.57 1.64
CA SER A 176 -0.46 11.09 0.51
C SER A 176 -0.80 10.08 -0.59
N LEU A 177 -1.71 10.51 -1.47
CA LEU A 177 -2.07 9.88 -2.74
C LEU A 177 -0.96 9.93 -3.81
N GLY A 178 0.29 10.27 -3.45
CA GLY A 178 1.40 10.36 -4.40
C GLY A 178 1.64 9.06 -5.18
N LEU A 179 1.44 7.90 -4.56
CA LEU A 179 1.62 6.60 -5.22
C LEU A 179 0.47 6.24 -6.19
N ASP A 180 -0.72 6.80 -5.99
CA ASP A 180 -1.81 6.70 -6.96
C ASP A 180 -1.53 7.56 -8.20
N VAL A 181 -0.95 8.75 -8.02
CA VAL A 181 -0.41 9.58 -9.11
C VAL A 181 0.71 8.85 -9.85
N MET A 182 1.63 8.22 -9.13
CA MET A 182 2.68 7.38 -9.74
C MET A 182 2.12 6.21 -10.53
N GLY A 183 1.00 5.63 -10.11
CA GLY A 183 0.27 4.64 -10.91
C GLY A 183 -0.08 5.19 -12.30
N GLY A 184 -0.64 6.40 -12.36
CA GLY A 184 -0.96 7.06 -13.62
C GLY A 184 0.28 7.41 -14.46
N VAL A 185 1.38 7.81 -13.81
CA VAL A 185 2.67 8.06 -14.47
C VAL A 185 3.22 6.79 -15.12
N ILE A 186 3.21 5.67 -14.38
CA ILE A 186 3.66 4.35 -14.86
C ILE A 186 2.85 3.94 -16.09
N GLU A 187 1.52 4.08 -16.05
CA GLU A 187 0.66 3.74 -17.18
C GLU A 187 0.95 4.59 -18.42
N LYS A 188 1.15 5.90 -18.24
CA LYS A 188 1.44 6.80 -19.36
C LYS A 188 2.84 6.61 -19.93
N ALA A 189 3.85 6.37 -19.10
CA ALA A 189 5.23 6.21 -19.56
C ALA A 189 5.47 4.87 -20.24
N SER A 190 4.86 3.78 -19.76
CA SER A 190 5.08 2.42 -20.30
C SER A 190 4.07 1.98 -21.36
N GLY A 191 2.88 2.59 -21.39
CA GLY A 191 1.74 2.07 -22.17
C GLY A 191 1.12 0.78 -21.60
N LEU A 192 1.63 0.26 -20.47
CA LEU A 192 1.05 -0.87 -19.74
C LEU A 192 -0.01 -0.37 -18.76
N SER A 193 -0.94 -1.24 -18.36
CA SER A 193 -1.73 -0.97 -17.16
C SER A 193 -0.86 -1.13 -15.91
N LEU A 194 -1.19 -0.47 -14.79
CA LEU A 194 -0.44 -0.64 -13.54
C LEU A 194 -0.33 -2.11 -13.10
N PRO A 195 -1.38 -2.96 -13.19
CA PRO A 195 -1.27 -4.39 -12.90
C PRO A 195 -0.27 -5.12 -13.79
N ALA A 196 -0.20 -4.77 -15.07
CA ALA A 196 0.75 -5.37 -16.01
C ALA A 196 2.19 -4.93 -15.73
N ALA A 197 2.41 -3.66 -15.38
CA ALA A 197 3.72 -3.17 -14.97
C ALA A 197 4.19 -3.87 -13.68
N VAL A 198 3.33 -4.00 -12.68
CA VAL A 198 3.66 -4.73 -11.43
C VAL A 198 3.95 -6.20 -11.71
N ARG A 199 3.18 -6.86 -12.58
CA ARG A 199 3.48 -8.24 -12.99
C ARG A 199 4.82 -8.33 -13.72
N ARG A 200 5.14 -7.41 -14.63
CA ARG A 200 6.40 -7.43 -15.41
C ARG A 200 7.63 -7.22 -14.53
N HIS A 201 7.62 -6.18 -13.69
CA HIS A 201 8.83 -5.74 -12.99
C HIS A 201 9.00 -6.39 -11.63
N VAL A 202 7.94 -6.87 -10.97
CA VAL A 202 8.01 -7.46 -9.62
C VAL A 202 7.47 -8.88 -9.60
N GLY A 203 6.23 -9.08 -10.05
CA GLY A 203 5.55 -10.36 -9.90
C GLY A 203 6.21 -11.51 -10.64
N ALA A 204 6.53 -11.34 -11.93
CA ALA A 204 7.12 -12.41 -12.74
C ALA A 204 8.56 -12.75 -12.30
N PRO A 205 9.46 -11.77 -12.02
CA PRO A 205 10.79 -12.10 -11.53
C PRO A 205 10.81 -12.80 -10.17
N LEU A 206 9.86 -12.47 -9.27
CA LEU A 206 9.74 -13.11 -7.96
C LEU A 206 8.83 -14.35 -7.96
N GLY A 207 8.32 -14.76 -9.11
CA GLY A 207 7.46 -15.94 -9.25
C GLY A 207 6.09 -15.82 -8.58
N TRP A 208 5.56 -14.60 -8.41
CA TRP A 208 4.23 -14.37 -7.84
C TRP A 208 3.12 -14.97 -8.71
N ARG A 209 2.26 -15.75 -8.08
CA ARG A 209 1.07 -16.39 -8.62
C ARG A 209 -0.21 -15.74 -8.11
N ASP A 210 -0.21 -15.32 -6.85
CA ASP A 210 -1.44 -14.96 -6.14
C ASP A 210 -1.61 -13.45 -5.96
N SER A 211 -0.51 -12.70 -5.83
CA SER A 211 -0.52 -11.25 -5.61
C SER A 211 -0.78 -10.45 -6.89
N GLY A 212 -1.50 -9.33 -6.74
CA GLY A 212 -1.84 -8.42 -7.84
C GLY A 212 -2.93 -7.43 -7.46
N PHE A 213 -3.62 -6.87 -8.47
CA PHE A 213 -4.71 -5.89 -8.30
C PHE A 213 -6.11 -6.47 -8.56
N MET A 214 -6.18 -7.75 -8.91
CA MET A 214 -7.44 -8.44 -9.23
C MET A 214 -7.41 -9.82 -8.60
N LEU A 215 -8.55 -10.26 -8.10
CA LEU A 215 -8.76 -11.65 -7.68
C LEU A 215 -9.07 -12.51 -8.90
N THR A 216 -8.50 -13.70 -8.96
CA THR A 216 -9.00 -14.75 -9.86
C THR A 216 -10.34 -15.31 -9.33
N PRO A 217 -11.15 -15.98 -10.17
CA PRO A 217 -12.42 -16.56 -9.72
C PRO A 217 -12.30 -17.57 -8.56
N LEU A 218 -11.13 -18.18 -8.38
CA LEU A 218 -10.87 -19.17 -7.34
C LEU A 218 -10.37 -18.54 -6.03
N GLN A 219 -9.99 -17.26 -6.05
CA GLN A 219 -9.41 -16.59 -4.90
C GLN A 219 -10.47 -15.96 -4.00
N SER A 220 -10.32 -16.20 -2.69
CA SER A 220 -11.12 -15.55 -1.65
C SER A 220 -10.20 -14.99 -0.56
N PRO A 221 -10.03 -13.66 -0.48
CA PRO A 221 -9.21 -13.06 0.57
C PRO A 221 -9.91 -13.16 1.93
N ALA A 222 -9.11 -13.15 3.00
CA ALA A 222 -9.59 -13.07 4.38
C ALA A 222 -10.61 -11.92 4.54
N ALA A 223 -11.65 -12.18 5.32
CA ALA A 223 -12.68 -11.20 5.62
C ALA A 223 -12.09 -10.03 6.41
N CYS A 224 -12.56 -8.81 6.12
CA CYS A 224 -12.09 -7.62 6.82
C CYS A 224 -12.90 -7.43 8.11
N TYR A 225 -12.21 -7.26 9.23
CA TYR A 225 -12.78 -6.95 10.52
C TYR A 225 -12.21 -5.63 11.03
N ALA A 226 -13.03 -4.89 11.77
CA ALA A 226 -12.63 -3.69 12.48
C ALA A 226 -12.62 -3.92 13.99
N ASP A 227 -11.75 -3.22 14.68
CA ASP A 227 -11.67 -3.24 16.14
C ASP A 227 -13.01 -2.82 16.76
N ALA A 228 -13.50 -3.63 17.68
CA ALA A 228 -14.70 -3.36 18.47
C ALA A 228 -14.64 -4.16 19.78
N ARG A 229 -15.48 -3.79 20.73
CA ARG A 229 -15.64 -4.49 22.02
C ARG A 229 -17.06 -5.03 22.14
N PRO A 230 -17.26 -6.26 22.68
CA PRO A 230 -16.24 -7.16 23.24
C PRO A 230 -15.41 -7.91 22.20
N VAL A 231 -15.86 -7.97 20.94
CA VAL A 231 -15.18 -8.69 19.84
C VAL A 231 -15.12 -7.83 18.57
N PRO A 232 -14.18 -8.07 17.63
CA PRO A 232 -14.10 -7.33 16.38
C PRO A 232 -15.37 -7.54 15.53
N ILE A 233 -15.77 -6.51 14.80
CA ILE A 233 -16.95 -6.55 13.92
C ILE A 233 -16.53 -6.78 12.48
N ARG A 234 -17.28 -7.61 11.74
CA ARG A 234 -17.04 -7.80 10.30
C ARG A 234 -17.42 -6.50 9.58
N MET A 235 -16.54 -6.01 8.73
CA MET A 235 -16.85 -4.87 7.85
C MET A 235 -17.91 -5.31 6.83
N GLY A 236 -18.96 -4.49 6.67
CA GLY A 236 -19.98 -4.69 5.64
C GLY A 236 -19.51 -4.27 4.24
N ALA A 237 -20.46 -4.01 3.35
CA ALA A 237 -20.16 -3.50 2.00
C ALA A 237 -19.40 -2.16 2.05
N GLU A 238 -19.77 -1.30 3.01
CA GLU A 238 -19.00 -0.12 3.40
C GLU A 238 -18.72 -0.18 4.91
N TYR A 239 -17.57 0.33 5.31
CA TYR A 239 -17.21 0.54 6.70
C TYR A 239 -16.46 1.85 6.86
N ALA A 240 -16.78 2.58 7.92
CA ALA A 240 -16.31 3.93 8.14
C ALA A 240 -15.59 3.98 9.49
N MET A 241 -14.25 4.10 9.44
CA MET A 241 -13.41 4.09 10.63
C MET A 241 -13.05 5.53 11.02
N PRO A 242 -13.53 6.03 12.17
CA PRO A 242 -13.07 7.30 12.69
C PRO A 242 -11.59 7.19 13.06
N ARG A 243 -10.73 8.04 12.46
CA ARG A 243 -9.33 8.10 12.84
C ARG A 243 -9.17 9.17 13.91
N LEU A 244 -9.08 8.75 15.17
CA LEU A 244 -8.62 9.61 16.25
C LEU A 244 -7.09 9.57 16.26
N LEU A 245 -6.44 10.57 15.65
CA LEU A 245 -4.99 10.74 15.78
C LEU A 245 -4.66 11.39 17.13
N PRO A 246 -3.65 10.90 17.87
CA PRO A 246 -2.97 11.73 18.86
C PRO A 246 -2.41 12.97 18.11
N GLY A 247 -2.90 14.17 18.43
CA GLY A 247 -2.52 15.41 17.74
C GLY A 247 -3.63 16.11 16.93
N GLY A 248 -4.89 15.65 17.01
CA GLY A 248 -6.05 16.49 16.67
C GLY A 248 -6.61 16.36 15.23
N GLY A 249 -6.10 15.46 14.40
CA GLY A 249 -6.77 15.10 13.14
C GLY A 249 -7.97 14.19 13.38
N VAL A 250 -9.16 14.62 12.93
CA VAL A 250 -10.45 13.89 13.02
C VAL A 250 -11.00 13.57 11.63
N GLY A 251 -10.27 12.73 10.89
CA GLY A 251 -10.70 12.22 9.59
C GLY A 251 -11.44 10.89 9.69
N GLU A 252 -11.88 10.39 8.55
CA GLU A 252 -12.48 9.06 8.40
C GLU A 252 -11.77 8.28 7.31
N ILE A 253 -11.46 7.02 7.60
CA ILE A 253 -11.07 6.08 6.55
C ILE A 253 -12.30 5.28 6.17
N ARG A 254 -12.73 5.39 4.91
CA ARG A 254 -13.81 4.58 4.35
C ARG A 254 -13.21 3.35 3.69
N PHE A 255 -13.83 2.20 3.94
CA PHE A 255 -13.46 0.91 3.38
C PHE A 255 -14.63 0.37 2.58
N ALA A 256 -14.35 -0.19 1.41
CA ALA A 256 -15.26 -1.07 0.71
C ALA A 256 -14.53 -2.39 0.44
N PRO A 257 -14.64 -3.41 1.33
CA PRO A 257 -13.92 -4.66 1.18
C PRO A 257 -14.08 -5.29 -0.22
N ASP A 258 -15.27 -5.25 -0.81
CA ASP A 258 -15.50 -5.83 -2.14
C ASP A 258 -15.05 -4.96 -3.32
N ARG A 259 -14.39 -3.81 -3.08
CA ARG A 259 -13.77 -2.97 -4.12
C ARG A 259 -12.89 -3.78 -5.06
N ILE A 260 -12.09 -4.70 -4.51
CA ILE A 260 -11.16 -5.57 -5.24
C ILE A 260 -11.86 -6.54 -6.21
N ARG A 261 -13.18 -6.77 -6.03
CA ARG A 261 -13.99 -7.62 -6.92
C ARG A 261 -14.63 -6.85 -8.07
N ASN A 262 -14.63 -5.52 -8.03
CA ASN A 262 -15.20 -4.70 -9.08
C ASN A 262 -14.11 -4.35 -10.12
N PRO A 263 -14.18 -4.88 -11.36
CA PRO A 263 -13.16 -4.66 -12.39
C PRO A 263 -13.13 -3.21 -12.92
N GLY A 264 -14.16 -2.40 -12.64
CA GLY A 264 -14.17 -0.98 -12.93
C GLY A 264 -13.39 -0.14 -11.91
N SER A 265 -13.03 -0.71 -10.75
CA SER A 265 -12.21 -0.01 -9.76
C SER A 265 -10.79 0.13 -10.27
N TYR A 266 -10.28 1.36 -10.29
CA TYR A 266 -8.91 1.60 -10.70
C TYR A 266 -7.87 0.87 -9.82
N PRO A 267 -6.73 0.45 -10.38
CA PRO A 267 -5.62 -0.12 -9.63
C PRO A 267 -4.94 0.97 -8.80
N SER A 268 -5.33 1.12 -7.52
CA SER A 268 -4.77 2.15 -6.64
C SER A 268 -3.31 1.85 -6.32
N GLY A 269 -2.38 2.65 -6.83
CA GLY A 269 -0.95 2.48 -6.54
C GLY A 269 -0.60 2.70 -5.06
N GLY A 270 -1.47 3.37 -4.31
CA GLY A 270 -1.34 3.55 -2.88
C GLY A 270 -1.88 2.40 -2.04
N ALA A 271 -2.89 1.66 -2.51
CA ALA A 271 -3.64 0.75 -1.62
C ALA A 271 -4.34 -0.45 -2.26
N GLY A 272 -4.25 -0.63 -3.58
CA GLY A 272 -5.17 -1.48 -4.34
C GLY A 272 -4.81 -2.96 -4.46
N MET A 273 -3.67 -3.41 -3.94
CA MET A 273 -3.25 -4.81 -4.13
C MET A 273 -3.91 -5.79 -3.15
N VAL A 274 -3.93 -7.04 -3.57
CA VAL A 274 -4.11 -8.25 -2.75
C VAL A 274 -2.84 -9.09 -2.84
N GLY A 275 -2.53 -9.87 -1.81
CA GLY A 275 -1.38 -10.78 -1.83
C GLY A 275 -1.29 -11.70 -0.61
N THR A 276 -0.29 -12.58 -0.62
CA THR A 276 -0.01 -13.52 0.47
C THR A 276 1.19 -13.05 1.29
N ALA A 277 1.30 -13.51 2.54
CA ALA A 277 2.46 -13.22 3.38
C ALA A 277 3.77 -13.73 2.76
N ALA A 278 3.74 -14.89 2.12
CA ALA A 278 4.91 -15.52 1.51
C ALA A 278 5.45 -14.71 0.32
N GLU A 279 4.58 -14.29 -0.59
CA GLU A 279 4.98 -13.48 -1.76
C GLU A 279 5.46 -12.09 -1.36
N PHE A 280 4.82 -11.49 -0.34
CA PHE A 280 5.27 -10.21 0.18
C PHE A 280 6.62 -10.32 0.90
N LEU A 281 6.86 -11.39 1.66
CA LEU A 281 8.15 -11.67 2.28
C LEU A 281 9.25 -11.87 1.22
N ALA A 282 8.96 -12.58 0.12
CA ALA A 282 9.90 -12.73 -0.98
C ALA A 282 10.30 -11.38 -1.60
N PHE A 283 9.34 -10.44 -1.72
CA PHE A 283 9.64 -9.07 -2.14
C PHE A 283 10.51 -8.31 -1.12
N LEU A 284 10.20 -8.42 0.18
CA LEU A 284 11.02 -7.80 1.22
C LEU A 284 12.45 -8.35 1.24
N GLU A 285 12.62 -9.66 1.06
CA GLU A 285 13.94 -10.30 0.97
C GLU A 285 14.69 -9.87 -0.29
N ALA A 286 14.01 -9.79 -1.45
CA ALA A 286 14.62 -9.27 -2.67
C ALA A 286 15.15 -7.85 -2.47
N VAL A 287 14.39 -6.95 -1.83
CA VAL A 287 14.86 -5.62 -1.46
C VAL A 287 16.06 -5.69 -0.51
N ARG A 288 15.98 -6.52 0.55
CA ARG A 288 17.03 -6.67 1.58
C ARG A 288 18.37 -7.10 0.97
N ILE A 289 18.36 -7.98 -0.02
CA ILE A 289 19.58 -8.52 -0.65
C ILE A 289 20.05 -7.70 -1.87
N GLY A 290 19.56 -6.47 -2.04
CA GLY A 290 20.03 -5.56 -3.08
C GLY A 290 19.23 -5.61 -4.37
N GLY A 291 17.96 -6.00 -4.30
CA GLY A 291 17.02 -5.96 -5.42
C GLY A 291 17.04 -7.18 -6.33
N GLU A 292 17.64 -8.31 -5.90
CA GLU A 292 17.87 -9.48 -6.77
C GLU A 292 16.60 -9.88 -7.57
N GLY A 293 16.77 -9.99 -8.89
CA GLY A 293 15.69 -10.28 -9.84
C GLY A 293 14.78 -9.10 -10.21
N MET A 294 14.79 -7.99 -9.48
CA MET A 294 13.83 -6.89 -9.63
C MET A 294 14.46 -5.52 -9.92
N LEU A 295 15.59 -5.21 -9.29
CA LEU A 295 16.27 -3.90 -9.32
C LEU A 295 17.78 -4.08 -9.28
N SER A 296 18.53 -3.07 -9.72
CA SER A 296 19.95 -2.97 -9.37
C SER A 296 20.15 -2.71 -7.87
N PRO A 297 21.32 -3.07 -7.31
CA PRO A 297 21.66 -2.73 -5.93
C PRO A 297 21.58 -1.22 -5.63
N ALA A 298 21.92 -0.36 -6.59
CA ALA A 298 21.86 1.09 -6.42
C ALA A 298 20.42 1.59 -6.22
N SER A 299 19.46 1.02 -6.95
CA SER A 299 18.04 1.33 -6.80
C SER A 299 17.44 0.69 -5.56
N ALA A 300 17.81 -0.56 -5.26
CA ALA A 300 17.36 -1.25 -4.04
C ALA A 300 17.79 -0.49 -2.78
N MET A 301 19.01 0.06 -2.74
CA MET A 301 19.47 0.91 -1.63
C MET A 301 18.63 2.19 -1.44
N GLN A 302 17.83 2.63 -2.42
CA GLN A 302 16.92 3.75 -2.21
C GLN A 302 15.77 3.39 -1.25
N PHE A 303 15.46 2.10 -1.08
CA PHE A 303 14.53 1.65 -0.04
C PHE A 303 15.18 1.82 1.33
N GLY A 304 14.70 2.77 2.12
CA GLY A 304 15.16 2.99 3.48
C GLY A 304 16.45 3.80 3.63
N ALA A 305 17.00 4.36 2.54
CA ALA A 305 18.10 5.31 2.65
C ALA A 305 17.66 6.52 3.50
N GLU A 306 18.29 6.70 4.65
CA GLU A 306 18.15 7.93 5.44
C GLU A 306 18.71 9.10 4.64
N ARG A 307 17.83 9.85 3.99
CA ARG A 307 18.16 11.18 3.50
C ARG A 307 17.64 12.15 4.54
N HIS A 308 18.54 12.70 5.35
CA HIS A 308 18.21 13.78 6.26
C HIS A 308 17.49 14.88 5.47
N TRP A 309 16.23 15.16 5.84
CA TRP A 309 15.54 16.37 5.44
C TRP A 309 16.28 17.54 6.08
N ARG A 310 17.27 18.09 5.36
CA ARG A 310 17.92 19.32 5.79
C ARG A 310 16.99 20.46 5.40
N HIS A 311 16.42 21.09 6.42
CA HIS A 311 15.75 22.40 6.34
C HIS A 311 16.65 23.44 5.67
#